data_AF-A0A6V8NS89-F1
#
_entry.id   AF-A0A6V8NS89-F1
#
_cell.length_a   1.000
_cell.length_b   1.000
_cell.length_c   1.000
_cell.angle_alpha   90.00
_cell.angle_beta   90.00
_cell.angle_gamma   90.00
#
_symmetry.space_group_name_H-M   'P 1'
#
loop_
_entity.id
_entity.type
_entity.pdbx_description
1 polymer ?
#
loop_
_entity_poly.entity_id
_entity_poly.type
_entity_poly.pdbx_seq_one_letter_code
_entity_poly.pdbx_strand_id
1 'polypeptide(L)' 'MAGIINNRKVAGSEIVKQYYDIACERTRLAYEGRLKIRPDKPVYEPTGNLSLARNPFISEGKEYSDCTNRGKIERLTTE' A
#
# COMPACT_ATOMS: atom_id res chain seq x y z
N MET A 1 -16.77 -1.10 -4.10
CA MET A 1 -16.28 -1.67 -2.82
C MET A 1 -15.61 -0.65 -1.94
N ALA A 2 -14.31 -0.36 -2.13
CA ALA A 2 -13.58 0.60 -1.30
C ALA A 2 -14.22 2.00 -1.32
N GLY A 3 -14.80 2.42 -2.45
CA GLY A 3 -15.57 3.66 -2.52
C GLY A 3 -16.75 3.69 -1.54
N ILE A 4 -17.54 2.61 -1.46
CA ILE A 4 -18.69 2.51 -0.54
C ILE A 4 -18.23 2.61 0.92
N ILE A 5 -17.20 1.84 1.28
CA ILE A 5 -16.64 1.81 2.64
C ILE A 5 -16.12 3.20 3.05
N ASN A 6 -15.52 3.94 2.11
CA ASN A 6 -14.95 5.26 2.35
C ASN A 6 -15.92 6.43 2.00
N ASN A 7 -17.21 6.15 1.78
CA ASN A 7 -18.21 7.16 1.37
C ASN A 7 -17.83 8.00 0.12
N ARG A 8 -17.17 7.37 -0.86
CA ARG A 8 -16.78 7.98 -2.14
C ARG A 8 -17.66 7.46 -3.27
N LYS A 9 -18.02 8.36 -4.20
CA LYS A 9 -18.70 8.01 -5.45
C LYS A 9 -17.69 7.38 -6.43
N VAL A 10 -18.05 6.23 -7.01
CA VAL A 10 -17.20 5.46 -7.93
C VAL A 10 -18.06 4.82 -9.03
N ALA A 11 -17.50 4.68 -10.23
CA ALA A 11 -18.08 3.95 -11.35
C ALA A 11 -16.98 3.10 -12.01
N GLY A 12 -17.36 1.95 -12.59
CA GLY A 12 -16.45 1.05 -13.29
C GLY A 12 -17.22 0.08 -14.18
N SER A 13 -16.56 -0.49 -15.17
CA SER A 13 -17.09 -1.48 -16.10
C SER A 13 -16.20 -2.73 -16.13
N GLU A 14 -16.80 -3.87 -16.46
CA GLU A 14 -16.11 -5.16 -16.58
C GLU A 14 -16.65 -5.89 -17.81
N ILE A 15 -15.76 -6.53 -18.57
CA ILE A 15 -16.09 -7.25 -19.80
C ILE A 15 -16.34 -8.74 -19.54
N VAL A 16 -15.68 -9.31 -18.53
CA VAL A 16 -15.80 -10.71 -18.17
C VAL A 16 -16.98 -10.90 -17.21
N LYS A 17 -18.02 -11.60 -17.66
CA LYS A 17 -19.26 -11.83 -16.88
C LYS A 17 -18.98 -12.37 -15.47
N GLN A 18 -18.05 -13.32 -15.33
CA GLN A 18 -17.71 -13.89 -14.03
C GLN A 18 -17.19 -12.83 -13.04
N TYR A 19 -16.35 -11.90 -13.48
CA TYR A 19 -15.85 -10.82 -12.63
C TYR A 19 -16.91 -9.77 -12.35
N TYR A 20 -17.82 -9.52 -13.30
CA TYR A 20 -18.99 -8.69 -13.07
C TYR A 20 -19.88 -9.27 -11.97
N ASP A 21 -20.20 -10.57 -12.03
CA ASP A 21 -21.06 -11.24 -11.05
C ASP A 21 -20.42 -11.16 -9.64
N ILE A 22 -19.11 -11.41 -9.54
CA ILE A 22 -18.33 -11.25 -8.29
C ILE A 22 -18.37 -9.79 -7.79
N ALA A 23 -18.22 -8.81 -8.67
CA ALA A 23 -18.25 -7.40 -8.31
C ALA A 23 -19.61 -6.96 -7.78
N CYS A 24 -20.71 -7.45 -8.37
CA CYS A 24 -22.08 -7.22 -7.92
C CYS A 24 -22.33 -7.81 -6.53
N GLU A 25 -21.96 -9.08 -6.32
CA GLU A 25 -22.11 -9.74 -5.02
C GLU A 25 -21.34 -9.00 -3.92
N ARG A 26 -20.06 -8.69 -4.20
CA ARG A 26 -19.22 -7.92 -3.29
C ARG A 26 -19.88 -6.58 -2.98
N THR A 27 -20.38 -5.87 -3.99
CA THR A 27 -21.01 -4.56 -3.82
C THR A 27 -22.19 -4.63 -2.86
N ARG A 28 -23.05 -5.65 -3.01
CA ARG A 28 -24.15 -5.90 -2.08
C ARG A 28 -23.66 -6.16 -0.66
N LEU A 29 -22.66 -7.03 -0.49
CA LEU A 29 -22.09 -7.35 0.83
C LEU A 29 -21.45 -6.13 1.52
N ALA A 30 -20.86 -5.21 0.75
CA ALA A 30 -20.34 -3.94 1.31
C ALA A 30 -21.46 -3.03 1.81
N TYR A 31 -22.56 -2.90 1.06
CA TYR A 31 -23.71 -2.10 1.51
C TYR A 31 -24.35 -2.64 2.79
N GLU A 32 -24.39 -3.96 2.93
CA GLU A 32 -24.94 -4.61 4.13
C GLU A 32 -23.95 -4.68 5.31
N GLY A 33 -22.71 -4.20 5.12
CA GLY A 33 -21.67 -4.27 6.15
C GLY A 33 -21.16 -5.68 6.46
N ARG A 34 -21.51 -6.68 5.63
CA ARG A 34 -21.13 -8.09 5.82
C ARG A 34 -19.87 -8.48 5.06
N LEU A 35 -19.33 -7.57 4.24
CA LEU A 35 -18.09 -7.83 3.51
C LEU A 35 -16.93 -8.04 4.48
N LYS A 36 -16.21 -9.15 4.33
CA LYS A 36 -14.98 -9.41 5.08
C LYS A 36 -13.89 -8.41 4.68
N ILE A 37 -13.56 -7.51 5.60
CA ILE A 37 -12.50 -6.52 5.44
C ILE A 37 -11.34 -6.90 6.37
N ARG A 38 -10.11 -6.74 5.88
CA ARG A 38 -8.92 -6.92 6.71
C ARG A 38 -8.86 -5.77 7.73
N PRO A 39 -8.64 -6.04 9.03
CA PRO A 39 -8.42 -4.96 9.98
C PRO A 39 -7.19 -4.15 9.58
N ASP A 40 -7.23 -2.84 9.79
CA ASP A 40 -6.10 -1.96 9.55
C ASP A 40 -4.97 -2.35 10.51
N LYS A 41 -3.95 -3.02 9.98
CA LYS A 41 -2.70 -3.32 10.69
C LYS A 41 -1.68 -2.25 10.29
N PRO A 42 -0.92 -1.67 11.24
CA PRO A 42 0.18 -0.79 10.89
C PRO A 42 1.15 -1.51 9.96
N VAL A 43 1.77 -0.74 9.06
CA VAL A 43 2.87 -1.24 8.23
C VAL A 43 3.95 -1.78 9.16
N TYR A 44 4.35 -3.02 8.94
CA TYR A 44 5.41 -3.64 9.73
C TYR A 44 6.75 -3.02 9.30
N GLU A 45 7.41 -2.33 10.22
CA GLU A 45 8.78 -1.87 10.04
C GLU A 45 9.73 -2.98 10.50
N PRO A 46 10.49 -3.61 9.56
CA PRO A 46 11.46 -4.62 9.94
C PRO A 46 12.57 -3.98 10.76
N THR A 47 12.98 -4.63 11.85
CA THR A 47 14.22 -4.27 12.54
C THR A 47 15.40 -4.51 11.58
N GLY A 48 16.33 -3.57 11.50
CA GLY A 48 17.41 -3.56 10.50
C GLY A 48 18.33 -4.79 10.46
N ASN A 49 18.22 -5.66 11.46
CA ASN A 49 19.01 -6.89 11.59
C ASN A 49 18.33 -8.14 10.99
N LEU A 50 17.14 -8.01 10.39
CA LEU A 50 16.47 -9.13 9.74
C LEU A 50 17.16 -9.48 8.42
N SER A 51 17.67 -10.70 8.32
CA SER A 51 18.33 -11.20 7.10
C SER A 51 17.49 -11.07 5.83
N LEU A 52 16.15 -11.11 5.95
CA LEU A 52 15.21 -10.97 4.83
C LEU A 52 14.92 -9.52 4.44
N ALA A 53 15.14 -8.57 5.35
CA ALA A 53 14.91 -7.15 5.13
C ALA A 53 16.20 -6.39 4.76
N ARG A 54 17.37 -7.04 4.88
CA ARG A 54 18.64 -6.47 4.45
C ARG A 54 18.68 -6.39 2.93
N ASN A 55 18.74 -5.18 2.40
CA ASN A 55 18.88 -4.97 0.96
C ASN A 55 20.24 -5.54 0.49
N PRO A 56 20.27 -6.53 -0.41
CA PRO A 56 21.51 -7.15 -0.88
C PRO A 56 22.34 -6.25 -1.78
N PHE A 57 21.77 -5.14 -2.26
CA PHE A 57 22.44 -4.16 -3.12
C PHE A 57 23.02 -2.98 -2.35
N ILE A 58 22.75 -2.86 -1.03
CA ILE A 58 23.44 -1.92 -0.14
C ILE A 58 24.71 -2.61 0.35
N SER A 59 25.72 -2.68 -0.51
CA SER A 59 27.10 -2.92 -0.09
C SER A 59 27.69 -1.60 0.39
N GLU A 60 28.41 -1.60 1.52
CA GLU A 60 29.07 -0.42 2.08
C GLU A 60 29.82 0.39 1.00
N GLY A 61 29.35 1.61 0.73
CA GLY A 61 30.08 2.57 -0.10
C GLY A 61 29.56 2.89 -1.51
N LYS A 62 28.30 2.60 -1.87
CA LYS A 62 27.70 3.19 -3.09
C LYS A 62 26.37 3.88 -2.80
N GLU A 63 26.40 5.21 -2.84
CA GLU A 63 25.19 6.03 -2.88
C GLU A 63 24.50 5.84 -4.23
N TYR A 64 23.26 5.38 -4.21
CA TYR A 64 22.37 5.45 -5.36
C TYR A 64 21.48 6.68 -5.18
N SER A 65 21.51 7.59 -6.15
CA SER A 65 20.60 8.74 -6.16
C SER A 65 19.17 8.23 -6.27
N ASP A 66 18.44 8.30 -5.16
CA ASP A 66 17.00 8.08 -5.14
C ASP A 66 16.33 9.10 -6.06
N CYS A 67 15.47 8.64 -6.98
CA CYS A 67 14.68 9.52 -7.84
C CYS A 67 13.61 10.30 -7.05
N THR A 68 13.45 9.98 -5.75
CA THR A 68 12.37 10.47 -4.90
C THR A 68 12.78 11.59 -3.94
N ASN A 69 14.04 12.02 -3.88
CA ASN A 69 14.45 13.08 -2.95
C ASN A 69 15.26 14.20 -3.62
N ARG A 70 14.55 15.06 -4.36
CA ARG A 70 14.98 16.46 -4.54
C ARG A 70 14.85 17.19 -3.20
N GLY A 71 15.92 17.15 -2.41
CA GLY A 71 16.18 18.10 -1.34
C GLY A 71 15.67 17.70 0.04
N LYS A 72 16.56 17.08 0.82
CA LYS A 72 16.80 17.50 2.20
C LYS A 72 18.23 17.14 2.61
N ILE A 73 19.15 18.01 2.22
CA ILE A 73 20.44 18.13 2.90
C ILE A 73 20.17 18.98 4.14
N GLU A 74 19.88 18.35 5.28
CA GLU A 74 19.98 19.04 6.57
C GLU A 74 21.29 18.59 7.23
N ARG A 75 22.24 19.51 7.19
CA ARG A 75 23.52 19.45 7.91
C ARG A 75 23.20 19.30 9.40
N LEU A 76 23.70 18.25 10.03
CA LEU A 76 23.86 18.22 11.48
C LEU A 76 25.31 18.62 11.77
N THR A 77 25.44 19.87 12.19
CA THR A 77 26.61 20.45 12.84
C THR A 77 27.00 19.60 14.06
N THR A 78 28.27 19.22 14.13
CA THR A 78 28.93 18.85 15.38
C THR A 78 28.91 20.05 16.34
N GLU A 79 28.75 19.73 17.62
CA GLU A 79 28.71 20.57 18.84
C GLU A 79 29.27 22.00 18.78
#